data_AF-A0A971PZP6-F1
#
_entry.id   AF-A0A971PZP6-F1
#
_cell.length_a   1.000
_cell.length_b   1.000
_cell.length_c   1.000
_cell.angle_alpha   90.00
_cell.angle_beta   90.00
_cell.angle_gamma   90.00
#
_symmetry.space_group_name_H-M   'P 1'
#
loop_
_entity.id
_entity.type
_entity.pdbx_description
1 polymer ?
#
loop_
_entity_poly.entity_id
_entity_poly.type
_entity_poly.pdbx_seq_one_letter_code
_entity_poly.pdbx_strand_id
1 'polypeptide(L)'
;MMKMETKQADQKQILLYGIMILLLLVFQKVLSKVGGMVADLLPCERFDPYKAFAWVSVHHITEMLIALAIIMILSKLLKVDFSFGLGDRKKGTKYVVVFTVIFAGVTLICHILMLIYNMLPVYDFPLNKNNILGTLGFQLLLSGPAEEILYRALPITMLLYILGKSVCASWRYVYY
;
A
#
# COMPACT_ATOMS: atom_id res chain seq x y z
N MET A 1 0.64 -31.40 33.89
CA MET A 1 -0.12 -30.14 33.89
C MET A 1 0.54 -29.05 33.05
N MET A 2 1.81 -28.69 33.30
CA MET A 2 2.52 -27.58 32.62
C MET A 2 2.52 -27.61 31.07
N LYS A 3 2.58 -28.79 30.44
CA LYS A 3 2.61 -28.95 28.96
C LYS A 3 1.25 -28.70 28.28
N MET A 4 0.15 -28.80 29.01
CA MET A 4 -1.20 -28.54 28.47
C MET A 4 -1.51 -27.04 28.46
N GLU A 5 -1.04 -26.30 29.48
CA GLU A 5 -1.26 -24.86 29.60
C GLU A 5 -0.51 -24.08 28.51
N THR A 6 0.73 -24.48 28.18
CA THR A 6 1.50 -23.86 27.09
C THR A 6 0.84 -24.09 25.73
N LYS A 7 0.40 -25.32 25.44
CA LYS A 7 -0.30 -25.66 24.19
C LYS A 7 -1.61 -24.86 24.03
N GLN A 8 -2.34 -24.65 25.12
CA GLN A 8 -3.58 -23.88 25.11
C GLN A 8 -3.33 -22.37 24.94
N ALA A 9 -2.25 -21.84 25.49
CA ALA A 9 -1.83 -20.45 25.28
C ALA A 9 -1.42 -20.20 23.82
N ASP A 10 -0.68 -21.13 23.21
CA ASP A 10 -0.29 -21.07 21.79
C ASP A 10 -1.51 -21.10 20.85
N GLN A 11 -2.49 -21.96 21.13
CA GLN A 11 -3.72 -22.05 20.34
C GLN A 11 -4.55 -20.76 20.40
N LYS A 12 -4.65 -20.13 21.57
CA LYS A 12 -5.36 -18.84 21.73
C LYS A 12 -4.66 -17.73 20.95
N GLN A 13 -3.34 -17.68 20.97
CA GLN A 13 -2.54 -16.71 20.21
C GLN A 13 -2.73 -16.87 18.69
N ILE A 14 -2.68 -18.11 18.19
CA ILE A 14 -2.95 -18.41 16.77
C ILE A 14 -4.36 -17.96 16.37
N LEU A 15 -5.36 -18.23 17.21
CA LEU A 15 -6.73 -17.81 16.95
C LEU A 15 -6.87 -16.28 16.88
N LEU A 16 -6.28 -15.55 17.83
CA LEU A 16 -6.29 -14.07 17.83
C LEU A 16 -5.61 -13.50 16.59
N TYR A 17 -4.50 -14.09 16.16
CA TYR A 17 -3.81 -13.71 14.94
C TYR A 17 -4.67 -13.92 13.70
N GLY A 18 -5.32 -15.09 13.60
CA GLY A 18 -6.25 -15.39 12.51
C GLY A 18 -7.43 -14.42 12.46
N ILE A 19 -8.02 -14.09 13.62
CA ILE A 19 -9.09 -13.10 13.72
C ILE A 19 -8.59 -11.72 13.28
N MET A 20 -7.40 -11.30 13.69
CA MET A 20 -6.86 -9.99 13.29
C MET A 20 -6.58 -9.91 11.80
N ILE A 21 -6.02 -10.96 11.18
CA ILE A 21 -5.86 -11.01 9.73
C ILE A 21 -7.22 -10.86 9.03
N LEU A 22 -8.23 -11.61 9.48
CA LEU A 22 -9.56 -11.52 8.90
C LEU A 22 -10.15 -10.10 9.04
N LEU A 23 -10.02 -9.48 10.21
CA LEU A 23 -10.46 -8.10 10.45
C LEU A 23 -9.76 -7.10 9.54
N LEU A 24 -8.43 -7.23 9.37
CA LEU A 24 -7.65 -6.36 8.49
C LEU A 24 -8.07 -6.52 7.02
N LEU A 25 -8.30 -7.75 6.55
CA LEU A 25 -8.77 -8.02 5.19
C LEU A 25 -10.17 -7.44 4.95
N VAL A 26 -11.09 -7.64 5.89
CA VAL A 26 -12.44 -7.05 5.83
C VAL A 26 -12.34 -5.52 5.82
N PHE A 27 -11.51 -4.95 6.69
CA PHE A 27 -11.28 -3.51 6.75
C PHE A 27 -10.77 -2.96 5.41
N GLN A 28 -9.73 -3.54 4.83
CA GLN A 28 -9.18 -3.15 3.53
C GLN A 28 -10.22 -3.25 2.42
N LYS A 29 -11.00 -4.34 2.39
CA LYS A 29 -12.05 -4.53 1.38
C LYS A 29 -13.16 -3.49 1.49
N VAL A 30 -13.60 -3.19 2.72
CA VAL A 30 -14.60 -2.15 2.98
C VAL A 30 -14.05 -0.80 2.55
N LEU A 31 -12.80 -0.51 2.89
CA LEU A 31 -12.18 0.78 2.59
C LEU A 31 -12.05 1.02 1.08
N SER A 32 -11.66 -0.02 0.33
CA SER A 32 -11.64 0.03 -1.13
C SER A 32 -13.02 0.28 -1.72
N LYS A 33 -14.07 -0.35 -1.17
CA LYS A 33 -15.44 -0.04 -1.62
C LYS A 33 -15.81 1.42 -1.33
N VAL A 34 -15.47 1.94 -0.16
CA VAL A 34 -15.73 3.34 0.23
C VAL A 34 -14.96 4.31 -0.68
N GLY A 35 -13.67 4.04 -0.95
CA GLY A 35 -12.86 4.84 -1.87
C GLY A 35 -13.48 4.89 -3.27
N GLY A 36 -13.99 3.77 -3.77
CA GLY A 36 -14.69 3.71 -5.05
C GLY A 36 -15.98 4.53 -5.05
N MET A 37 -16.80 4.38 -4.00
CA MET A 37 -18.04 5.16 -3.86
C MET A 37 -17.77 6.66 -3.82
N VAL A 38 -16.72 7.11 -3.11
CA VAL A 38 -16.35 8.53 -3.09
C VAL A 38 -15.87 9.00 -4.46
N ALA A 39 -15.09 8.19 -5.17
CA ALA A 39 -14.63 8.51 -6.52
C ALA A 39 -15.80 8.62 -7.52
N ASP A 40 -16.83 7.78 -7.39
CA ASP A 40 -18.04 7.83 -8.22
C ASP A 40 -18.90 9.09 -7.99
N LEU A 41 -18.78 9.73 -6.82
CA LEU A 41 -19.50 10.98 -6.52
C LEU A 41 -18.83 12.23 -7.11
N LEU A 42 -17.57 12.13 -7.53
CA LEU A 42 -16.83 13.25 -8.10
C LEU A 42 -16.81 13.19 -9.64
N PRO A 43 -16.94 14.34 -10.33
CA PRO A 43 -16.95 14.39 -11.80
C PRO A 43 -15.51 14.25 -12.36
N CYS A 44 -14.90 13.09 -12.13
CA CYS A 44 -13.52 12.79 -12.52
C CYS A 44 -13.33 12.89 -14.04
N GLU A 45 -14.35 12.52 -14.82
CA GLU A 45 -14.32 12.51 -16.28
C GLU A 45 -14.14 13.92 -16.88
N ARG A 46 -14.44 14.99 -16.13
CA ARG A 46 -14.22 16.36 -16.58
C ARG A 46 -12.74 16.65 -16.85
N PHE A 47 -11.85 16.07 -16.05
CA PHE A 47 -10.40 16.27 -16.13
C PHE A 47 -9.66 15.05 -16.66
N ASP A 48 -10.31 13.90 -16.66
CA ASP A 48 -9.77 12.63 -17.13
C ASP A 48 -10.86 11.84 -17.88
N PRO A 49 -11.17 12.22 -19.14
CA PRO A 49 -12.28 11.64 -19.90
C PRO A 49 -12.18 10.13 -20.10
N TYR A 50 -10.96 9.58 -20.03
CA TYR A 50 -10.68 8.16 -20.22
C TYR A 50 -10.53 7.38 -18.91
N LYS A 51 -10.77 8.03 -17.76
CA LYS A 51 -10.63 7.43 -16.42
C LYS A 51 -9.24 6.80 -16.18
N ALA A 52 -8.20 7.35 -16.79
CA ALA A 52 -6.84 6.83 -16.75
C ALA A 52 -6.12 7.05 -15.40
N PHE A 53 -6.52 8.05 -14.62
CA PHE A 53 -5.84 8.40 -13.37
C PHE A 53 -6.71 9.08 -12.30
N ALA A 54 -7.74 9.85 -12.65
CA ALA A 54 -8.43 10.73 -11.69
C ALA A 54 -9.27 9.93 -10.69
N TRP A 55 -10.09 8.99 -11.19
CA TRP A 55 -10.93 8.13 -10.34
C TRP A 55 -10.07 7.33 -9.35
N VAL A 56 -9.00 6.71 -9.85
CA VAL A 56 -8.09 5.90 -9.01
C VAL A 56 -7.30 6.75 -8.02
N SER A 57 -6.97 8.00 -8.39
CA SER A 57 -6.34 8.95 -7.46
C SER A 57 -7.28 9.31 -6.31
N VAL A 58 -8.53 9.66 -6.60
CA VAL A 58 -9.54 9.97 -5.57
C VAL A 58 -9.80 8.76 -4.68
N HIS A 59 -9.91 7.57 -5.27
CA HIS A 59 -10.03 6.31 -4.55
C HIS A 59 -8.91 6.15 -3.51
N HIS A 60 -7.64 6.18 -3.94
CA HIS A 60 -6.49 5.99 -3.05
C HIS A 60 -6.32 7.13 -2.03
N ILE A 61 -6.60 8.38 -2.41
CA ILE A 61 -6.58 9.51 -1.47
C ILE A 61 -7.61 9.28 -0.35
N THR A 62 -8.82 8.85 -0.71
CA THR A 62 -9.88 8.57 0.26
C THR A 62 -9.48 7.44 1.20
N GLU A 63 -8.99 6.33 0.65
CA GLU A 63 -8.49 5.21 1.45
C GLU A 63 -7.37 5.65 2.41
N MET A 64 -6.37 6.36 1.88
CA MET A 64 -5.23 6.85 2.64
C MET A 64 -5.66 7.76 3.80
N LEU A 65 -6.55 8.71 3.56
CA LEU A 65 -7.02 9.65 4.60
C LEU A 65 -7.77 8.93 5.72
N ILE A 66 -8.64 7.98 5.38
CA ILE A 66 -9.38 7.19 6.38
C ILE A 66 -8.42 6.28 7.15
N ALA A 67 -7.47 5.63 6.46
CA ALA A 67 -6.46 4.78 7.09
C ALA A 67 -5.58 5.59 8.06
N LEU A 68 -5.15 6.79 7.68
CA LEU A 68 -4.43 7.71 8.56
C LEU A 68 -5.27 8.11 9.78
N ALA A 69 -6.54 8.44 9.60
CA ALA A 69 -7.45 8.76 10.71
C ALA A 69 -7.55 7.61 11.72
N ILE A 70 -7.69 6.38 11.22
CA ILE A 70 -7.76 5.18 12.06
C ILE A 70 -6.44 4.92 12.77
N ILE A 71 -5.30 5.05 12.07
CA ILE A 71 -3.98 4.90 12.68
C ILE A 71 -3.79 5.93 13.80
N MET A 72 -4.20 7.19 13.61
CA MET A 72 -4.12 8.21 14.67
C MET A 72 -4.95 7.84 15.90
N ILE A 73 -6.16 7.29 15.70
CA ILE A 73 -7.03 6.85 16.80
C ILE A 73 -6.41 5.65 17.53
N LEU A 74 -5.97 4.64 16.78
CA LEU A 74 -5.38 3.42 17.33
C LEU A 74 -4.05 3.69 18.03
N SER A 75 -3.22 4.60 17.50
CA SER A 75 -1.96 4.97 18.13
C SER A 75 -2.18 5.54 19.53
N LYS A 76 -3.21 6.37 19.71
CA LYS A 76 -3.59 6.91 21.03
C LYS A 76 -4.21 5.86 21.94
N LEU A 77 -5.11 5.04 21.40
CA LEU A 77 -5.85 4.05 22.19
C LEU A 77 -4.97 2.89 22.68
N LEU A 78 -4.10 2.39 21.80
CA LEU A 78 -3.24 1.24 22.07
C LEU A 78 -1.84 1.64 22.53
N LYS A 79 -1.50 2.94 22.48
CA LYS A 79 -0.17 3.49 22.78
C LYS A 79 0.93 2.82 21.95
N VAL A 80 0.65 2.58 20.67
CA VAL A 80 1.57 1.96 19.71
C VAL A 80 2.07 2.98 18.68
N ASP A 81 3.30 2.77 18.22
CA ASP A 81 3.91 3.57 17.15
C ASP A 81 3.82 2.83 15.81
N PHE A 82 3.05 3.38 14.87
CA PHE A 82 2.93 2.86 13.51
C PHE A 82 4.17 3.16 12.64
N SER A 83 5.18 3.81 13.21
CA SER A 83 6.51 4.00 12.66
C SER A 83 6.52 4.77 11.33
N PHE A 84 5.83 5.92 11.30
CA PHE A 84 5.90 6.89 10.19
C PHE A 84 7.21 7.68 10.18
N GLY A 85 8.33 6.98 10.26
CA GLY A 85 9.66 7.54 10.14
C GLY A 85 10.18 7.44 8.72
N LEU A 86 11.13 8.32 8.39
CA LEU A 86 11.84 8.29 7.10
C LEU A 86 12.90 7.16 7.02
N GLY A 87 13.09 6.40 8.10
CA GLY A 87 14.06 5.32 8.19
C GLY A 87 15.49 5.73 7.81
N ASP A 88 16.25 4.78 7.27
CA ASP A 88 17.56 5.05 6.66
C ASP A 88 17.36 5.55 5.22
N ARG A 89 17.23 6.87 5.08
CA ARG A 89 17.03 7.51 3.76
C ARG A 89 18.15 7.20 2.78
N LYS A 90 19.39 7.05 3.24
CA LYS A 90 20.54 6.78 2.37
C LYS A 90 20.43 5.40 1.74
N LYS A 91 20.13 4.38 2.54
CA LYS A 91 19.88 3.02 2.02
C LYS A 91 18.61 2.95 1.19
N GLY A 92 17.52 3.58 1.66
CA GLY A 92 16.24 3.64 0.94
C GLY A 92 16.41 4.22 -0.45
N THR A 93 17.04 5.40 -0.58
CA THR A 93 17.31 6.01 -1.89
C THR A 93 18.22 5.13 -2.76
N LYS A 94 19.24 4.49 -2.19
CA LYS A 94 20.09 3.56 -2.95
C LYS A 94 19.26 2.41 -3.56
N TYR A 95 18.39 1.79 -2.77
CA TYR A 95 17.56 0.69 -3.26
C TYR A 95 16.53 1.16 -4.29
N VAL A 96 15.89 2.31 -4.07
CA VAL A 96 14.98 2.91 -5.06
C VAL A 96 15.71 3.14 -6.38
N VAL A 97 16.90 3.76 -6.36
CA VAL A 97 17.67 4.02 -7.58
C VAL A 97 18.05 2.72 -8.30
N VAL A 98 18.57 1.71 -7.57
CA VAL A 98 18.94 0.42 -8.16
C VAL A 98 17.72 -0.26 -8.78
N PHE A 99 16.61 -0.32 -8.06
CA PHE A 99 15.36 -0.88 -8.56
C PHE A 99 14.88 -0.15 -9.81
N THR A 100 14.83 1.19 -9.79
CA THR A 100 14.41 2.01 -10.92
C THR A 100 15.29 1.79 -12.14
N VAL A 101 16.61 1.73 -11.99
CA VAL A 101 17.52 1.52 -13.12
C VAL A 101 17.32 0.13 -13.74
N ILE A 102 17.25 -0.91 -12.91
CA ILE A 102 17.03 -2.28 -13.40
C ILE A 102 15.67 -2.38 -14.09
N PHE A 103 14.62 -1.88 -13.45
CA PHE A 103 13.26 -1.94 -13.98
C PHE A 103 13.15 -1.16 -15.28
N ALA A 104 13.68 0.07 -15.35
CA ALA A 104 13.70 0.86 -16.57
C ALA A 104 14.46 0.16 -17.71
N GLY A 105 15.59 -0.47 -17.41
CA GLY A 105 16.36 -1.24 -18.38
C GLY A 105 15.55 -2.44 -18.93
N VAL A 106 14.94 -3.23 -18.05
CA VAL A 106 14.09 -4.36 -18.45
C VAL A 106 12.89 -3.88 -19.27
N THR A 107 12.19 -2.84 -18.80
CA THR A 107 11.04 -2.26 -19.51
C THR A 107 11.44 -1.76 -20.89
N LEU A 108 12.58 -1.07 -21.03
CA LEU A 108 13.07 -0.57 -22.31
C LEU A 108 13.37 -1.72 -23.28
N ILE A 109 14.08 -2.76 -22.83
CA ILE A 109 14.37 -3.94 -23.66
C ILE A 109 13.07 -4.61 -24.10
N CYS A 110 12.13 -4.84 -23.18
CA CYS A 110 10.82 -5.41 -23.52
C CYS A 110 10.07 -4.57 -24.57
N HIS A 111 10.08 -3.24 -24.45
CA HIS A 111 9.40 -2.37 -25.41
C HIS A 111 10.09 -2.32 -26.77
N ILE A 112 11.42 -2.40 -26.82
CA ILE A 112 12.16 -2.55 -28.09
C ILE A 112 11.79 -3.86 -28.77
N LEU A 113 11.73 -4.96 -28.02
CA LEU A 113 11.31 -6.26 -28.58
C LEU A 113 9.86 -6.22 -29.06
N MET A 114 8.93 -5.64 -28.27
CA MET A 114 7.54 -5.45 -28.68
C MET A 114 7.42 -4.62 -29.95
N LEU A 115 8.24 -3.59 -30.13
CA LEU A 115 8.29 -2.81 -31.36
C LEU A 115 8.73 -3.67 -32.56
N ILE A 116 9.80 -4.46 -32.42
CA ILE A 116 10.31 -5.34 -33.50
C ILE A 116 9.27 -6.38 -33.91
N TYR A 117 8.55 -6.95 -32.95
CA TYR A 117 7.55 -8.00 -33.19
C TYR A 117 6.13 -7.47 -33.44
N ASN A 118 5.93 -6.15 -33.55
CA ASN A 118 4.60 -5.52 -33.68
C ASN A 118 3.60 -5.92 -32.57
N MET A 119 4.11 -6.10 -31.35
CA MET A 119 3.36 -6.44 -30.14
C MET A 119 3.28 -5.26 -29.16
N LEU A 120 3.41 -4.02 -29.66
CA LEU A 120 3.23 -2.85 -28.80
C LEU A 120 1.80 -2.82 -28.23
N PRO A 121 1.64 -2.41 -26.97
CA PRO A 121 0.32 -2.30 -26.37
C PRO A 121 -0.54 -1.29 -27.14
N VAL A 122 -1.75 -1.70 -27.48
CA VAL A 122 -2.78 -0.82 -28.03
C VAL A 122 -3.66 -0.38 -26.86
N TYR A 123 -3.71 0.92 -26.62
CA TYR A 123 -4.53 1.50 -25.58
C TYR A 123 -5.96 1.75 -26.09
N ASP A 124 -6.96 1.56 -25.22
CA ASP A 124 -8.38 1.81 -25.53
C ASP A 124 -8.70 3.30 -25.74
N PHE A 125 -7.72 4.18 -25.53
CA PHE A 125 -7.84 5.62 -25.69
C PHE A 125 -6.56 6.24 -26.27
N PRO A 126 -6.67 7.38 -26.97
CA PRO A 126 -5.50 8.09 -27.48
C PRO A 126 -4.66 8.64 -26.32
N LEU A 127 -3.36 8.37 -26.37
CA LEU A 127 -2.41 8.95 -25.43
C LEU A 127 -2.26 10.46 -25.66
N ASN A 128 -2.27 11.22 -24.58
CA ASN A 128 -2.04 12.65 -24.59
C ASN A 128 -1.27 13.07 -23.35
N LYS A 129 -0.81 14.33 -23.31
CA LYS A 129 0.00 14.82 -22.18
C LYS A 129 -0.73 14.70 -20.84
N ASN A 130 -2.05 14.86 -20.82
CA ASN A 130 -2.84 14.84 -19.59
C ASN A 130 -2.95 13.43 -19.01
N ASN A 131 -3.34 12.43 -19.81
CA ASN A 131 -3.42 11.05 -19.31
C ASN A 131 -2.04 10.46 -18.97
N ILE A 132 -0.99 10.79 -19.72
CA ILE A 132 0.38 10.36 -19.39
C ILE A 132 0.83 10.98 -18.06
N LEU A 133 0.77 12.30 -17.91
CA LEU A 133 1.24 12.97 -16.69
C LEU A 133 0.38 12.62 -15.48
N GLY A 134 -0.94 12.48 -15.66
CA GLY A 134 -1.85 12.07 -14.61
C GLY A 134 -1.56 10.67 -14.09
N THR A 135 -1.42 9.69 -14.99
CA THR A 135 -1.09 8.31 -14.61
C THR A 135 0.30 8.22 -13.97
N LEU A 136 1.31 8.90 -14.53
CA LEU A 136 2.65 8.94 -13.92
C LEU A 136 2.64 9.60 -12.54
N GLY A 137 1.89 10.70 -12.37
CA GLY A 137 1.74 11.39 -11.10
C GLY A 137 1.11 10.49 -10.04
N PHE A 138 0.03 9.78 -10.40
CA PHE A 138 -0.59 8.79 -9.52
C PHE A 138 0.41 7.71 -9.10
N GLN A 139 1.11 7.09 -10.06
CA GLN A 139 2.03 5.98 -9.79
C GLN A 139 3.26 6.40 -8.98
N LEU A 140 3.79 7.60 -9.20
CA LEU A 140 4.99 8.07 -8.52
C LEU A 140 4.71 8.62 -7.12
N LEU A 141 3.55 9.25 -6.92
CA LEU A 141 3.31 10.07 -5.72
C LEU A 141 2.18 9.56 -4.82
N LEU A 142 1.23 8.78 -5.35
CA LEU A 142 0.01 8.43 -4.62
C LEU A 142 -0.10 6.94 -4.31
N SER A 143 0.11 6.06 -5.30
CA SER A 143 -0.10 4.62 -5.11
C SER A 143 0.78 4.07 -3.97
N GLY A 144 2.09 4.28 -4.06
CA GLY A 144 3.05 3.82 -3.04
C GLY A 144 2.72 4.32 -1.63
N PRO A 145 2.62 5.64 -1.38
CA PRO A 145 2.30 6.14 -0.03
C PRO A 145 0.94 5.68 0.51
N ALA A 146 -0.10 5.62 -0.32
CA ALA A 146 -1.42 5.16 0.10
C ALA A 146 -1.38 3.67 0.51
N GLU A 147 -0.77 2.84 -0.33
CA GLU A 147 -0.64 1.40 -0.08
C GLU A 147 0.26 1.10 1.12
N GLU A 148 1.34 1.85 1.29
CA GLU A 148 2.26 1.74 2.44
C GLU A 148 1.53 1.96 3.77
N ILE A 149 0.63 2.95 3.82
CA ILE A 149 -0.18 3.24 5.00
C ILE A 149 -1.19 2.10 5.26
N LEU A 150 -1.93 1.71 4.22
CA LEU A 150 -3.08 0.80 4.34
C LEU A 150 -2.70 -0.68 4.46
N TYR A 151 -1.70 -1.13 3.71
CA TYR A 151 -1.31 -2.54 3.60
C TYR A 151 -0.08 -2.90 4.41
N ARG A 152 0.78 -1.93 4.76
CA ARG A 152 1.96 -2.19 5.60
C ARG A 152 1.84 -1.62 7.00
N ALA A 153 1.75 -0.30 7.14
CA ALA A 153 1.86 0.36 8.44
C ALA A 153 0.77 -0.13 9.40
N LEU A 154 -0.50 -0.10 8.98
CA LEU A 154 -1.61 -0.58 9.80
C LEU A 154 -1.54 -2.10 10.07
N PRO A 155 -1.47 -3.00 9.06
CA PRO A 155 -1.48 -4.43 9.31
C PRO A 155 -0.30 -4.93 10.15
N ILE A 156 0.93 -4.56 9.80
CA ILE A 156 2.12 -5.06 10.51
C ILE A 156 2.09 -4.63 11.97
N THR A 157 1.74 -3.37 12.25
CA THR A 157 1.69 -2.86 13.63
C THR A 157 0.63 -3.59 14.45
N MET A 158 -0.56 -3.81 13.89
CA MET A 158 -1.65 -4.49 14.60
C MET A 158 -1.33 -5.97 14.88
N LEU A 159 -0.68 -6.65 13.92
CA LEU A 159 -0.23 -8.02 14.09
C LEU A 159 0.86 -8.12 15.17
N LEU A 160 1.86 -7.23 15.13
CA LEU A 160 2.92 -7.18 16.15
C LEU A 160 2.37 -6.88 17.56
N TYR A 161 1.37 -6.00 17.65
CA TYR A 161 0.71 -5.66 18.91
C TYR A 161 0.07 -6.89 19.57
N ILE A 162 -0.63 -7.74 18.80
CA ILE A 162 -1.24 -8.98 19.32
C ILE A 162 -0.19 -9.99 19.79
N LEU A 163 0.97 -10.05 19.12
CA LEU A 163 2.07 -10.93 19.52
C LEU A 163 2.70 -10.54 20.86
N GLY A 164 2.30 -9.43 21.48
CA GLY A 164 2.87 -8.95 22.74
C GLY A 164 4.32 -8.49 22.61
N LYS A 165 4.83 -8.36 21.38
CA LYS A 165 6.13 -7.74 21.12
C LYS A 165 5.91 -6.24 21.22
N SER A 166 6.40 -5.64 22.30
CA SER A 166 6.40 -4.18 22.44
C SER A 166 7.04 -3.56 21.20
N VAL A 167 6.38 -2.55 20.66
CA VAL A 167 6.79 -1.82 19.46
C VAL A 167 7.99 -0.91 19.80
N CYS A 168 9.07 -1.50 20.29
CA CYS A 168 10.42 -0.94 20.23
C CYS A 168 11.18 -1.66 19.10
N ALA A 169 10.49 -1.94 18.00
CA ALA A 169 11.14 -2.26 16.75
C ALA A 169 11.63 -0.94 16.16
N SER A 170 12.73 -0.39 16.70
CA SER A 170 13.55 0.48 15.87
C SER A 170 13.84 -0.35 14.62
N TRP A 171 13.43 0.13 13.46
CA TRP A 171 13.49 -0.55 12.16
C TRP A 171 14.94 -0.74 11.66
N ARG A 172 15.90 -0.99 12.56
CA ARG A 172 17.29 -1.36 12.28
C ARG A 172 17.43 -2.78 11.72
N TYR A 173 16.40 -3.64 11.83
CA TYR A 173 16.54 -5.07 11.53
C TYR A 173 15.44 -5.66 10.64
N VAL A 174 14.81 -4.87 9.77
CA VAL A 174 13.94 -5.41 8.71
C VAL A 174 14.39 -4.84 7.36
N TYR A 175 15.62 -5.17 6.99
CA TYR A 175 16.10 -5.15 5.61
C TYR A 175 17.08 -6.31 5.47
N TYR A 176 16.66 -7.37 4.79
CA TYR A 176 17.59 -8.23 4.05
C TYR A 176 17.88 -7.54 2.72
#